data_AF-A0A0N4YRU3-F1
#
_entry.id   AF-A0A0N4YRU3-F1
#
_cell.length_a   1.000
_cell.length_b   1.000
_cell.length_c   1.000
_cell.angle_alpha   90.00
_cell.angle_beta   90.00
_cell.angle_gamma   90.00
#
_symmetry.space_group_name_H-M   'P 1'
#
loop_
_entity.id
_entity.type
_entity.pdbx_description
1 polymer ?
#
loop_
_entity_poly.entity_id
_entity_poly.type
_entity_poly.pdbx_seq_one_letter_code
_entity_poly.pdbx_strand_id
1 'polypeptide(L)'
;MKVMDVLLNADRRVFADNWYTRIPLAEQLIQRRPRLIGTIRSNRRGIPKHVLEKKLKRGSVVAEQNQLGVVVLKWKDKRYFDGIHYP
;
A
#
# COMPACT_ATOMS: atom_id res chain seq x y z
N MET A 1 14.74 -3.90 -12.91
CA MET A 1 14.06 -4.15 -11.63
C MET A 1 14.00 -5.67 -11.55
N LYS A 2 15.15 -6.33 -11.33
CA LYS A 2 15.47 -7.64 -11.94
C LYS A 2 14.44 -8.75 -11.72
N VAL A 3 13.85 -8.81 -10.52
CA VAL A 3 12.87 -9.84 -10.15
C VAL A 3 11.55 -9.68 -10.91
N MET A 4 11.16 -8.45 -11.23
CA MET A 4 9.88 -8.14 -11.87
C MET A 4 9.99 -8.05 -13.39
N ASP A 5 11.19 -8.14 -13.96
CA ASP A 5 11.41 -7.86 -15.39
C ASP A 5 10.56 -8.78 -16.31
N VAL A 6 10.29 -10.03 -15.89
CA VAL A 6 9.41 -10.99 -16.60
C VAL A 6 7.91 -10.64 -16.48
N LEU A 7 7.55 -9.81 -15.50
CA LEU A 7 6.16 -9.42 -15.21
C LEU A 7 5.81 -8.02 -15.74
N LEU A 8 6.78 -7.29 -16.28
CA LEU A 8 6.58 -5.96 -16.86
C LEU A 8 5.73 -6.03 -18.15
N ASN A 9 4.99 -4.97 -18.44
CA ASN A 9 4.17 -4.80 -19.66
C ASN A 9 2.98 -5.75 -19.81
N ALA A 10 2.71 -6.63 -18.84
CA ALA A 10 1.48 -7.38 -18.72
C ALA A 10 0.51 -6.67 -17.75
N ASP A 11 -0.81 -6.75 -17.99
CA ASP A 11 -1.82 -6.25 -17.04
C ASP A 11 -1.96 -7.20 -15.85
N ARG A 12 -0.92 -7.22 -15.00
CA ARG A 12 -0.84 -8.04 -13.79
C ARG A 12 -0.90 -7.16 -12.55
N ARG A 13 -1.30 -7.76 -11.44
CA ARG A 13 -1.22 -7.14 -10.10
C ARG A 13 -0.08 -7.81 -9.34
N VAL A 14 0.82 -7.01 -8.80
CA VAL A 14 1.96 -7.46 -8.01
C VAL A 14 1.64 -7.14 -6.56
N PHE A 15 1.64 -8.18 -5.72
CA PHE A 15 1.49 -8.03 -4.28
C PHE A 15 2.87 -8.07 -3.64
N ALA A 16 3.22 -7.05 -2.87
CA ALA A 16 4.55 -6.91 -2.26
C ALA A 16 4.46 -6.64 -0.76
N ASP A 17 5.46 -7.14 -0.03
CA ASP A 17 5.66 -6.81 1.38
C ASP A 17 6.09 -5.34 1.54
N ASN A 18 5.93 -4.81 2.75
CA ASN A 18 6.31 -3.47 3.17
C ASN A 18 7.81 -3.16 3.02
N TRP A 19 8.65 -4.19 2.89
CA TRP A 19 10.07 -4.02 2.60
C TRP A 19 10.29 -3.45 1.21
N TYR A 20 9.52 -3.95 0.24
CA TYR A 20 9.63 -3.63 -1.19
C TYR A 20 8.64 -2.55 -1.64
N THR A 21 7.62 -2.25 -0.84
CA THR A 21 6.60 -1.25 -1.19
C THR A 21 7.07 0.18 -0.91
N ARG A 22 7.17 0.99 -1.96
CA ARG A 22 7.47 2.44 -1.91
C ARG A 22 6.62 3.19 -2.93
N ILE A 23 6.21 4.42 -2.62
CA ILE A 23 5.39 5.25 -3.52
C ILE A 23 6.08 5.54 -4.86
N PRO A 24 7.36 5.95 -4.91
CA PRO A 24 8.05 6.15 -6.18
C PRO A 24 8.11 4.89 -7.06
N LEU A 25 8.17 3.71 -6.44
CA LEU A 25 8.14 2.45 -7.17
C LEU A 25 6.74 2.20 -7.76
N ALA A 26 5.68 2.46 -7.00
CA ALA A 26 4.31 2.34 -7.49
C ALA A 26 4.03 3.29 -8.67
N GLU A 27 4.54 4.53 -8.61
CA GLU A 27 4.44 5.54 -9.68
C GLU A 27 5.19 5.09 -10.96
N GLN A 28 6.35 4.45 -10.82
CA GLN A 28 7.06 3.89 -11.98
C GLN A 28 6.34 2.68 -12.58
N LEU A 29 5.73 1.85 -11.74
CA LEU A 29 5.08 0.62 -12.17
C LEU A 29 3.72 0.86 -12.82
N ILE A 30 2.96 1.87 -12.36
CA ILE A 30 1.66 2.19 -12.97
C ILE A 30 1.80 2.57 -14.45
N GLN A 31 2.92 3.22 -14.82
CA GLN A 31 3.25 3.56 -16.21
C GLN A 31 3.65 2.33 -17.05
N ARG A 32 4.15 1.26 -16.41
CA ARG A 32 4.66 0.03 -17.07
C ARG A 32 3.70 -1.16 -17.01
N ARG A 33 2.47 -0.92 -16.52
CA ARG A 33 1.32 -1.83 -16.42
C ARG A 33 1.23 -2.85 -15.28
N PRO A 34 2.25 -3.29 -14.52
CA PRO A 34 1.91 -4.02 -13.31
C PRO A 34 1.44 -3.02 -12.24
N ARG A 35 0.25 -3.25 -11.70
CA ARG A 35 -0.23 -2.50 -10.53
C ARG A 35 0.41 -3.07 -9.28
N LEU A 36 1.18 -2.26 -8.55
CA LEU A 36 1.77 -2.64 -7.27
C LEU A 36 0.75 -2.44 -6.15
N ILE A 37 0.53 -3.49 -5.36
CA ILE A 37 -0.33 -3.49 -4.19
C ILE A 37 0.52 -3.99 -3.02
N GLY A 38 0.52 -3.25 -1.91
CA GLY A 38 1.30 -3.64 -0.75
C GLY A 38 1.03 -2.73 0.43
N THR A 39 1.47 -3.17 1.61
CA THR A 39 1.45 -2.31 2.80
C THR A 39 2.68 -1.43 2.81
N ILE A 40 2.58 -0.22 3.37
CA ILE A 40 3.71 0.71 3.48
C ILE A 40 3.92 1.08 4.96
N ARG A 41 5.18 1.11 5.39
CA ARG A 41 5.52 1.56 6.75
C ARG A 41 5.36 3.08 6.85
N SER A 42 4.89 3.56 7.99
CA SER A 42 4.66 4.99 8.27
C SER A 42 5.89 5.88 8.11
N ASN A 43 7.09 5.33 8.26
CA ASN A 43 8.36 6.05 8.12
C ASN A 43 8.87 6.14 6.67
N ARG A 44 8.11 5.67 5.67
CA ARG A 44 8.51 5.78 4.26
C ARG A 44 8.20 7.18 3.71
N ARG A 45 9.08 7.66 2.83
CA ARG A 45 8.92 8.95 2.15
C ARG A 45 7.79 8.91 1.11
N GLY A 46 7.19 10.07 0.86
CA GLY A 46 6.13 10.27 -0.14
C GLY A 46 4.72 10.03 0.38
N ILE A 47 4.55 9.51 1.60
CA ILE A 47 3.22 9.36 2.20
C ILE A 47 2.68 10.76 2.52
N PRO A 48 1.46 11.09 2.06
CA PRO A 48 0.88 12.38 2.39
C PRO A 48 0.68 12.56 3.89
N LYS A 49 1.15 13.69 4.42
CA LYS A 49 1.12 13.96 5.87
C LYS A 49 -0.30 13.90 6.43
N HIS A 50 -1.28 14.43 5.71
CA HIS A 50 -2.66 14.44 6.18
C HIS A 50 -3.23 13.02 6.32
N VAL A 51 -2.87 12.07 5.45
CA VAL A 51 -3.23 10.65 5.57
C VAL A 51 -2.53 10.03 6.76
N LEU A 52 -1.22 10.29 6.92
CA LEU A 52 -0.40 9.71 7.98
C LEU A 52 -0.83 10.18 9.38
N GLU A 53 -1.08 11.48 9.54
CA GLU A 53 -1.36 12.14 10.81
C GLU A 53 -2.84 12.06 11.20
N LYS A 54 -3.75 11.71 10.27
CA LYS A 54 -5.18 11.56 10.57
C LYS A 54 -5.40 10.55 11.68
N LYS A 55 -5.96 11.02 12.79
CA LYS A 55 -6.52 10.16 13.84
C LYS A 55 -7.85 9.61 13.35
N LEU A 56 -7.89 8.31 13.09
CA LEU A 56 -9.06 7.61 12.58
C LEU A 56 -9.92 7.06 13.72
N LYS A 57 -11.24 7.13 13.54
CA LYS A 57 -12.20 6.33 14.33
C LYS A 57 -12.13 4.87 13.87
N ARG A 58 -12.51 3.95 14.74
CA ARG A 58 -12.59 2.52 14.40
C ARG A 58 -13.54 2.31 13.20
N GLY A 59 -13.14 1.49 12.24
CA GLY A 59 -13.89 1.26 11.01
C GLY A 59 -13.81 2.38 9.97
N SER A 60 -13.08 3.47 10.26
CA SER A 60 -12.90 4.55 9.29
C SER A 60 -11.62 4.39 8.46
N VAL A 61 -11.66 4.97 7.27
CA VAL A 61 -10.59 4.97 6.27
C VAL A 61 -10.33 6.42 5.87
N VAL A 62 -9.08 6.75 5.59
CA VAL A 62 -8.68 7.94 4.84
C VAL A 62 -7.80 7.49 3.68
N ALA A 63 -7.98 8.10 2.52
CA ALA A 63 -7.20 7.79 1.34
C ALA A 63 -6.93 9.07 0.55
N GLU A 64 -5.82 9.07 -0.15
CA GLU A 64 -5.47 10.10 -1.13
C GLU A 64 -4.92 9.43 -2.38
N GLN A 65 -5.27 9.99 -3.53
CA GLN A 65 -4.73 9.60 -4.82
C GLN A 65 -3.88 10.73 -5.36
N ASN A 66 -2.66 10.42 -5.78
CA ASN A 66 -1.82 11.40 -6.47
C ASN A 66 -2.22 11.54 -7.96
N GLN A 67 -1.66 12.53 -8.64
CA GLN A 67 -1.93 12.78 -10.07
C GLN A 67 -1.54 11.63 -11.01
N LEU A 68 -0.61 10.76 -10.56
CA LEU A 68 -0.17 9.58 -11.31
C LEU A 68 -1.08 8.36 -11.10
N GLY A 69 -2.14 8.50 -10.30
CA GLY A 69 -3.12 7.45 -10.06
C GLY A 69 -2.77 6.48 -8.93
N VAL A 70 -1.68 6.71 -8.18
CA VAL A 70 -1.30 5.91 -7.01
C VAL A 70 -2.14 6.32 -5.81
N VAL A 71 -2.78 5.33 -5.18
CA VAL A 71 -3.62 5.52 -4.00
C VAL A 71 -2.83 5.11 -2.75
N VAL A 72 -2.81 5.99 -1.76
CA VAL A 72 -2.32 5.70 -0.40
C VAL A 72 -3.51 5.75 0.54
N LEU A 73 -3.76 4.65 1.25
CA LEU A 73 -4.87 4.54 2.18
C LEU A 73 -4.40 4.10 3.56
N LYS A 74 -5.06 4.65 4.58
CA LYS A 74 -4.88 4.30 5.99
C LYS A 74 -6.25 3.95 6.56
N TRP A 75 -6.35 2.82 7.24
CA TRP A 75 -7.57 2.39 7.92
C TRP A 75 -7.26 2.04 9.38
N LYS A 76 -8.28 2.11 10.23
CA LYS A 76 -8.18 1.66 11.62
C LYS A 76 -9.20 0.58 11.90
N ASP A 77 -8.73 -0.65 12.02
CA ASP A 77 -9.57 -1.81 12.27
C ASP A 77 -9.69 -2.17 13.77
N LYS A 78 -10.62 -3.08 14.07
CA LYS A 78 -10.77 -3.83 15.32
C LYS A 78 -9.58 -4.83 15.42
N ARG A 79 -8.52 -4.56 16.21
CA ARG A 79 -7.66 -5.68 16.65
C ARG A 79 -8.47 -6.49 17.67
N TYR A 80 -9.22 -7.48 17.21
CA TYR A 80 -9.62 -8.58 18.08
C TYR A 80 -8.40 -9.49 18.21
N PHE A 81 -7.80 -9.49 19.39
CA PHE A 81 -6.88 -10.54 19.79
C PHE A 81 -7.47 -11.15 21.05
N ASP A 82 -8.53 -11.92 20.84
CA ASP A 82 -8.94 -12.94 21.81
C ASP A 82 -8.10 -14.18 21.44
N GLY A 83 -7.38 -14.71 22.41
CA GLY A 83 -6.39 -15.77 22.22
C GLY A 83 -6.94 -17.00 21.49
N ILE A 84 -6.01 -17.86 21.09
CA ILE A 84 -6.30 -19.15 20.48
C ILE A 84 -7.28 -19.91 21.38
N HIS A 85 -8.51 -20.11 20.92
CA HIS A 85 -9.38 -21.15 21.44
C HIS A 85 -9.29 -22.32 20.45
N TYR A 86 -8.43 -23.29 20.76
CA TYR A 86 -8.66 -24.65 20.28
C TYR A 86 -9.60 -25.34 21.27
N PRO A 87 -10.54 -26.19 20.82
CA PRO A 87 -11.00 -27.30 21.63
C PRO A 87 -9.84 -28.29 21.90
#